data_AF-A0A7K5FXZ8-F1
#
_entry.id   AF-A0A7K5FXZ8-F1
#
_cell.length_a   1.000
_cell.length_b   1.000
_cell.length_c   1.000
_cell.angle_alpha   90.00
_cell.angle_beta   90.00
_cell.angle_gamma   90.00
#
_symmetry.space_group_name_H-M   'P 1'
#
loop_
_entity.id
_entity.type
_entity.pdbx_description
1 polymer ?
#
loop_
_entity_poly.entity_id
_entity_poly.type
_entity_poly.pdbx_seq_one_letter_code
_entity_poly.pdbx_strand_id
1 'polypeptide(L)'
;GSLEDDGRIIDTSLSRDPLQVELGKRQVIPGLEQSLLDMCVGEKRRVIIPPHLAYGKRGSPPSVPGDAVLRFEVELVALSRAGYWQKVLNKVVPLLCLGLVPALLGLIGWHLYHKASSARLSKKKMKEEKKNKAKRK
;
A
#
# COMPACT_ATOMS: atom_id res chain seq x y z
N GLY A 1 21.72 -0.75 -14.29
CA GLY A 1 21.43 0.33 -15.25
C GLY A 1 22.58 1.29 -15.24
N SER A 2 23.05 1.70 -16.41
CA SER A 2 24.11 2.70 -16.59
C SER A 2 23.74 3.69 -17.69
N LEU A 3 24.46 4.80 -17.76
CA LEU A 3 24.45 5.62 -18.96
C LEU A 3 25.12 4.86 -20.12
N GLU A 4 24.65 5.09 -21.34
CA GLU A 4 25.18 4.42 -22.55
C GLU A 4 26.51 5.02 -23.02
N ASP A 5 26.73 6.31 -22.78
CA ASP A 5 27.88 7.08 -23.24
C ASP A 5 29.14 6.86 -22.41
N ASP A 6 29.04 6.93 -21.08
CA ASP A 6 30.18 6.84 -20.16
C ASP A 6 30.16 5.59 -19.25
N GLY A 7 29.09 4.79 -19.31
CA GLY A 7 28.94 3.59 -18.48
C GLY A 7 28.69 3.86 -17.00
N ARG A 8 28.49 5.11 -16.58
CA ARG A 8 28.24 5.48 -15.18
C ARG A 8 27.00 4.75 -14.67
N ILE A 9 27.17 4.02 -13.57
CA ILE A 9 26.08 3.26 -12.94
C ILE A 9 25.05 4.24 -12.35
N ILE A 10 23.79 4.07 -12.74
CA ILE A 10 22.66 4.86 -12.25
C ILE A 10 21.82 4.11 -11.22
N ASP A 11 21.68 2.79 -11.37
CA ASP A 11 20.93 1.94 -10.47
C ASP A 11 21.36 0.47 -10.59
N THR A 12 21.27 -0.28 -9.49
CA THR A 12 21.52 -1.73 -9.46
C THR A 12 20.60 -2.42 -8.45
N SER A 13 20.08 -3.59 -8.84
CA SER A 13 19.29 -4.45 -7.95
C SER A 13 20.08 -5.67 -7.45
N LEU A 14 21.38 -5.78 -7.76
CA LEU A 14 22.19 -6.94 -7.39
C LEU A 14 22.44 -7.07 -5.87
N SER A 15 22.32 -5.97 -5.13
CA SER A 15 22.55 -5.91 -3.68
C SER A 15 21.26 -5.84 -2.84
N ARG A 16 20.09 -5.99 -3.47
CA ARG A 16 18.76 -5.86 -2.81
C ARG A 16 17.78 -6.88 -3.35
N ASP A 17 16.61 -6.96 -2.73
CA ASP A 17 15.53 -7.82 -3.23
C ASP A 17 15.11 -7.46 -4.66
N PRO A 18 14.65 -8.44 -5.46
CA PRO A 18 14.19 -8.20 -6.82
C PRO A 18 13.11 -7.11 -6.88
N LEU A 19 13.26 -6.20 -7.85
CA LEU A 19 12.29 -5.14 -8.08
C LEU A 19 10.94 -5.72 -8.49
N GLN A 20 9.90 -5.40 -7.74
CA GLN A 20 8.52 -5.79 -8.07
C GLN A 20 7.86 -4.67 -8.86
N VAL A 21 7.37 -4.99 -10.06
CA VAL A 21 6.71 -4.03 -10.95
C VAL A 21 5.37 -4.61 -11.41
N GLU A 22 4.29 -3.83 -11.27
CA GLU A 22 3.01 -4.15 -11.91
C GLU A 22 2.95 -3.47 -13.29
N LEU A 23 2.83 -4.28 -14.36
CA LEU A 23 2.72 -3.78 -15.73
C LEU A 23 1.44 -2.95 -15.92
N GLY A 24 1.58 -1.82 -16.61
CA GLY A 24 0.54 -0.83 -16.86
C GLY A 24 0.39 0.22 -15.75
N LYS A 25 1.23 0.20 -14.71
CA LYS A 25 1.19 1.17 -13.59
C LYS A 25 2.21 2.29 -13.70
N ARG A 26 3.12 2.25 -14.68
CA ARG A 26 4.19 3.27 -14.84
C ARG A 26 4.99 3.50 -13.54
N GLN A 27 5.26 2.41 -12.82
CA GLN A 27 6.08 2.45 -11.60
C GLN A 27 7.57 2.63 -11.91
N VAL A 28 7.97 2.28 -13.13
CA VAL A 28 9.33 2.43 -13.67
C VAL A 28 9.28 3.25 -14.96
N ILE A 29 10.44 3.63 -15.48
CA ILE A 29 10.51 4.35 -16.76
C ILE A 29 9.87 3.53 -17.90
N PRO A 30 9.17 4.18 -18.86
CA PRO A 30 8.42 3.49 -19.90
C PRO A 30 9.22 2.43 -20.68
N GLY A 31 10.48 2.72 -21.02
CA GLY A 31 11.31 1.77 -21.77
C GLY A 31 11.66 0.50 -20.97
N LEU A 32 11.72 0.59 -19.64
CA LEU A 32 11.97 -0.57 -18.79
C LEU A 32 10.69 -1.39 -18.61
N GLU A 33 9.53 -0.74 -18.53
CA GLU A 33 8.24 -1.44 -18.49
C GLU A 33 7.98 -2.20 -19.81
N GLN A 34 8.30 -1.57 -20.94
CA GLN A 34 8.21 -2.19 -22.26
C GLN A 34 9.20 -3.36 -22.43
N SER A 35 10.39 -3.27 -21.84
CA SER A 35 11.38 -4.33 -21.99
C SER A 35 11.05 -5.61 -21.22
N LEU A 36 10.14 -5.53 -20.24
CA LEU A 36 9.63 -6.70 -19.52
C LEU A 36 8.53 -7.44 -20.31
N LEU A 37 7.98 -6.84 -21.37
CA LEU A 37 7.01 -7.50 -22.22
C LEU A 37 7.65 -8.67 -22.97
N ASP A 38 6.87 -9.73 -23.14
CA ASP A 38 7.28 -10.96 -23.82
C ASP A 38 8.56 -11.59 -23.26
N MET A 39 8.85 -11.37 -21.97
CA MET A 39 9.91 -12.08 -21.24
C MET A 39 9.42 -13.41 -20.70
N CYS A 40 10.26 -14.43 -20.82
CA CYS A 40 10.09 -15.67 -20.05
C CYS A 40 10.73 -15.55 -18.66
N VAL A 41 10.17 -16.25 -17.68
CA VAL A 41 10.78 -16.32 -16.34
C VAL A 41 12.16 -16.96 -16.45
N GLY A 42 13.16 -16.35 -15.83
CA GLY A 42 14.58 -16.70 -15.90
C GLY A 42 15.33 -16.03 -17.08
N GLU A 43 14.63 -15.37 -17.99
CA GLU A 43 15.27 -14.69 -19.12
C GLU A 43 16.04 -13.46 -18.65
N LYS A 44 17.23 -13.26 -19.23
CA LYS A 44 18.05 -12.06 -19.08
C LYS A 44 18.17 -11.36 -20.42
N ARG A 45 17.97 -10.04 -20.45
CA ARG A 45 18.16 -9.24 -21.67
C ARG A 45 18.82 -7.91 -21.39
N ARG A 46 19.54 -7.41 -22.40
CA ARG A 46 20.11 -6.07 -22.42
C ARG A 46 19.20 -5.15 -23.20
N VAL A 47 18.94 -3.97 -22.66
CA VAL A 47 17.98 -3.01 -23.19
C VAL A 47 18.65 -1.65 -23.26
N ILE A 48 18.60 -1.02 -24.43
CA ILE A 48 19.04 0.37 -24.64
C ILE A 48 17.77 1.22 -24.71
N ILE A 49 17.63 2.16 -23.79
CA ILE A 49 16.44 2.99 -23.62
C ILE A 49 16.77 4.43 -24.03
N PRO A 50 16.15 4.95 -25.10
CA PRO A 50 16.35 6.33 -25.52
C PRO A 50 15.71 7.32 -24.53
N PRO A 51 16.13 8.59 -24.51
CA PRO A 51 15.72 9.56 -23.49
C PRO A 51 14.21 9.76 -23.40
N HIS A 52 13.49 9.73 -24.52
CA HIS A 52 12.02 9.91 -24.54
C HIS A 52 11.24 8.76 -23.87
N LEU A 53 11.86 7.59 -23.69
CA LEU A 53 11.34 6.46 -22.91
C LEU A 53 11.99 6.32 -21.52
N ALA A 54 12.84 7.28 -21.15
CA ALA A 54 13.54 7.37 -19.87
C ALA A 54 13.19 8.70 -19.17
N TYR A 55 14.18 9.58 -18.95
CA TYR A 55 14.03 10.83 -18.19
C TYR A 55 13.91 12.10 -19.07
N GLY A 56 13.92 11.94 -20.39
CA GLY A 56 13.77 13.02 -21.37
C GLY A 56 14.83 14.12 -21.24
N LYS A 57 14.51 15.30 -21.79
CA LYS A 57 15.38 16.49 -21.78
C LYS A 57 15.76 16.98 -20.39
N ARG A 58 14.91 16.73 -19.40
CA ARG A 58 15.13 17.18 -18.01
C ARG A 58 16.13 16.31 -17.26
N GLY A 59 16.23 15.02 -17.62
CA GLY A 59 17.02 14.06 -16.86
C GLY A 59 16.47 13.85 -15.45
N SER A 60 17.32 13.29 -14.59
CA SER A 60 17.10 13.17 -13.14
C SER A 60 18.38 13.55 -12.40
N PRO A 61 18.67 14.86 -12.27
CA PRO A 61 19.89 15.34 -11.62
C PRO A 61 19.99 14.88 -10.16
N PRO A 62 21.20 14.61 -9.64
CA PRO A 62 22.51 14.69 -10.31
C PRO A 62 22.93 13.39 -11.03
N SER A 63 22.10 12.34 -10.98
CA SER A 63 22.48 10.99 -11.40
C SER A 63 22.30 10.75 -12.89
N VAL A 64 21.25 11.31 -13.50
CA VAL A 64 20.95 11.12 -14.93
C VAL A 64 20.90 12.49 -15.62
N PRO A 65 21.77 12.77 -16.59
CA PRO A 65 21.73 14.02 -17.34
C PRO A 65 20.49 14.09 -18.25
N GLY A 66 20.19 15.29 -18.73
CA GLY A 66 19.17 15.49 -19.76
C GLY A 66 19.55 14.80 -21.07
N ASP A 67 18.56 14.28 -21.78
CA ASP A 67 18.72 13.58 -23.07
C ASP A 67 19.63 12.33 -23.02
N ALA A 68 19.88 11.80 -21.83
CA ALA A 68 20.68 10.59 -21.64
C ALA A 68 20.01 9.34 -22.23
N VAL A 69 20.81 8.52 -22.92
CA VAL A 69 20.45 7.15 -23.32
C VAL A 69 20.92 6.21 -22.21
N LEU A 70 20.07 5.26 -21.83
CA LEU A 70 20.34 4.34 -20.71
C LEU A 70 20.51 2.91 -21.19
N ARG A 71 21.42 2.17 -20.57
CA ARG A 71 21.58 0.73 -20.73
C ARG A 71 21.13 0.00 -19.48
N PHE A 72 20.25 -0.98 -19.63
CA PHE A 72 19.83 -1.86 -18.54
C PHE A 72 20.07 -3.32 -18.89
N GLU A 73 20.56 -4.08 -17.90
CA GLU A 73 20.45 -5.54 -17.89
C GLU A 73 19.29 -5.89 -16.97
N VAL A 74 18.31 -6.61 -17.50
CA VAL A 74 17.11 -7.02 -16.76
C VAL A 74 17.02 -8.53 -16.75
N GLU A 75 16.54 -9.07 -15.63
CA GLU A 75 16.27 -10.48 -15.42
C GLU A 75 14.85 -10.64 -14.88
N LEU A 76 14.03 -11.45 -15.54
CA LEU A 76 12.69 -11.73 -15.06
C LEU A 76 12.74 -12.88 -14.05
N VAL A 77 12.83 -12.56 -12.76
CA VAL A 77 12.95 -13.56 -11.69
C VAL A 77 11.66 -14.34 -11.47
N ALA A 78 10.52 -13.66 -11.52
CA ALA A 78 9.21 -14.27 -11.31
C ALA A 78 8.12 -13.47 -12.02
N LEU A 79 7.06 -14.16 -12.45
CA LEU A 79 5.86 -13.55 -13.03
C LEU A 79 4.64 -14.02 -12.23
N SER A 80 3.94 -13.07 -11.61
CA SER A 80 2.71 -13.34 -10.88
C SER A 80 1.53 -12.66 -11.55
N ARG A 81 0.51 -13.44 -11.91
CA ARG A 81 -0.76 -12.90 -12.39
C ARG A 81 -1.57 -12.48 -11.18
N ALA A 82 -1.73 -11.18 -10.97
CA ALA A 82 -2.59 -10.67 -9.91
C ALA A 82 -4.03 -11.17 -10.11
N GLY A 83 -4.50 -12.01 -9.19
CA GLY A 83 -5.88 -12.50 -9.18
C GLY A 83 -6.87 -11.34 -9.00
N TYR A 84 -7.98 -11.36 -9.75
CA TYR A 84 -9.04 -10.35 -9.64
C TYR A 84 -9.51 -10.18 -8.19
N TRP A 85 -9.75 -11.30 -7.50
CA TRP A 85 -10.16 -11.30 -6.10
C TRP A 85 -9.08 -10.76 -5.17
N GLN A 86 -7.79 -10.97 -5.46
CA GLN A 86 -6.70 -10.36 -4.69
C GLN A 86 -6.75 -8.83 -4.76
N LYS A 87 -7.01 -8.28 -5.97
CA LYS A 87 -7.17 -6.84 -6.18
C LYS A 87 -8.40 -6.29 -5.46
N VAL A 88 -9.52 -7.01 -5.51
CA VAL A 88 -10.76 -6.63 -4.83
C VAL A 88 -10.56 -6.67 -3.31
N LEU A 89 -10.03 -7.77 -2.76
CA LEU A 89 -9.77 -7.92 -1.34
C LEU A 89 -8.84 -6.81 -0.83
N ASN A 90 -7.70 -6.57 -1.48
CA ASN A 90 -6.76 -5.54 -1.04
C ASN A 90 -7.35 -4.12 -1.07
N LYS A 91 -8.33 -3.85 -1.93
CA LYS A 91 -9.02 -2.55 -1.95
C LYS A 91 -10.18 -2.47 -0.96
N VAL A 92 -10.96 -3.54 -0.83
CA VAL A 92 -12.24 -3.54 -0.09
C VAL A 92 -12.02 -3.83 1.39
N VAL A 93 -11.10 -4.73 1.73
CA VAL A 93 -10.83 -5.12 3.13
C VAL A 93 -10.44 -3.92 4.00
N PRO A 94 -9.53 -3.01 3.60
CA PRO A 94 -9.21 -1.83 4.41
C PRO A 94 -10.41 -0.90 4.62
N LEU A 95 -11.24 -0.71 3.60
CA LEU A 95 -12.44 0.12 3.68
C LEU A 95 -13.49 -0.48 4.62
N LEU A 96 -13.68 -1.80 4.56
CA LEU A 96 -14.56 -2.51 5.49
C LEU A 96 -14.03 -2.44 6.93
N CYS A 97 -12.72 -2.61 7.14
CA CYS A 97 -12.10 -2.47 8.46
C CYS A 97 -12.33 -1.07 9.06
N LEU A 98 -12.22 -0.01 8.24
CA LEU A 98 -12.47 1.35 8.70
C LEU A 98 -13.92 1.59 9.16
N GLY A 99 -14.90 0.84 8.64
CA GLY A 99 -16.29 0.93 9.10
C GLY A 99 -16.63 -0.01 10.26
N LEU A 100 -16.15 -1.25 10.17
CA LEU A 100 -16.49 -2.31 11.13
C LEU A 100 -15.79 -2.11 12.48
N VAL A 101 -14.54 -1.66 12.50
CA VAL A 101 -13.79 -1.47 13.75
C VAL A 101 -14.43 -0.37 14.63
N PRO A 102 -14.76 0.82 14.12
CA PRO A 102 -15.45 1.84 14.92
C PRO A 102 -16.86 1.43 15.34
N ALA A 103 -17.60 0.72 14.48
CA ALA A 103 -18.93 0.23 14.83
C ALA A 103 -18.88 -0.77 15.99
N LEU A 104 -17.92 -1.70 15.97
CA LEU A 104 -17.71 -2.65 17.07
C LEU A 104 -17.30 -1.95 18.37
N LEU A 105 -16.37 -0.99 18.30
CA LEU A 105 -15.99 -0.19 19.47
C LEU A 105 -17.16 0.63 20.01
N GLY A 106 -17.99 1.18 19.12
CA GLY A 106 -19.22 1.88 19.48
C GLY A 106 -20.23 0.98 20.18
N LEU A 107 -20.45 -0.23 19.68
CA LEU A 107 -21.35 -1.23 20.29
C LEU A 107 -20.83 -1.70 21.65
N ILE A 108 -19.52 -1.98 21.77
CA ILE A 108 -18.90 -2.35 23.05
C ILE A 108 -19.05 -1.20 24.04
N GLY A 109 -18.75 0.04 23.62
CA GLY A 109 -18.92 1.24 24.44
C GLY A 109 -20.37 1.44 24.87
N TRP A 110 -21.33 1.29 23.97
CA TRP A 110 -22.76 1.40 24.25
C TRP A 110 -23.22 0.33 25.25
N HIS A 111 -22.79 -0.92 25.07
CA HIS A 111 -23.12 -2.01 25.98
C HIS A 111 -22.55 -1.77 27.39
N LEU A 112 -21.30 -1.32 27.50
CA LEU A 112 -20.68 -0.95 28.78
C LEU A 112 -21.38 0.25 29.43
N TYR A 113 -21.75 1.27 28.64
CA TYR A 113 -22.50 2.43 29.11
C TYR A 113 -23.87 2.03 29.66
N HIS A 114 -24.62 1.21 28.92
CA HIS A 114 -25.94 0.74 29.31
C HIS A 114 -25.89 -0.13 30.58
N LYS A 115 -24.88 -1.00 30.70
CA LYS A 115 -24.65 -1.80 31.91
C LYS A 115 -24.28 -0.94 33.12
N ALA A 116 -23.48 0.11 32.94
CA ALA A 116 -23.12 1.03 34.02
C ALA A 116 -24.29 1.94 34.44
N SER A 117 -25.12 2.38 33.49
CA SER A 117 -26.27 3.26 33.77
C SER A 117 -27.42 2.52 34.45
N SER A 118 -27.72 1.28 34.05
CA SER A 118 -28.70 0.41 34.71
C SER A 118 -28.37 0.16 36.19
N ALA A 119 -27.09 -0.05 36.52
CA ALA A 119 -26.64 -0.17 37.91
C ALA A 119 -26.81 1.12 38.74
N ARG A 120 -26.60 2.30 38.14
CA ARG A 120 -26.81 3.60 38.81
C ARG A 120 -28.30 3.90 39.01
N LEU A 121 -29.16 3.61 38.03
CA LEU A 121 -30.61 3.76 38.17
C LEU A 121 -31.16 2.88 39.31
N SER A 122 -30.71 1.63 39.40
CA SER A 122 -31.09 0.73 40.49
C SER A 122 -30.71 1.28 41.88
N LYS A 123 -29.47 1.78 42.04
CA LYS A 123 -29.03 2.41 43.30
C LYS A 123 -29.82 3.69 43.65
N LYS A 124 -30.15 4.53 42.67
CA LYS A 124 -30.99 5.73 42.88
C LYS A 124 -32.40 5.35 43.36
N LYS A 125 -33.06 4.40 42.68
CA LYS A 125 -34.40 3.92 43.08
C LYS A 125 -34.41 3.38 44.52
N MET A 126 -33.43 2.56 44.91
CA MET A 126 -33.32 2.07 46.29
C MET A 126 -33.13 3.18 47.33
N LYS A 127 -32.35 4.23 47.01
CA LYS A 127 -32.14 5.37 47.93
C LYS A 127 -33.41 6.22 48.10
N GLU A 128 -34.16 6.40 47.02
CA GLU A 128 -35.40 7.17 47.00
C GLU A 128 -36.55 6.44 47.72
N GLU A 129 -36.65 5.12 47.54
CA GLU A 129 -37.62 4.28 48.25
C GLU A 129 -37.34 4.25 49.76
N LYS A 130 -36.06 4.17 50.18
CA LYS A 130 -35.67 4.29 51.59
C LYS A 130 -36.04 5.65 52.18
N LYS A 131 -35.83 6.75 51.44
CA LYS A 131 -36.19 8.12 51.87
C LYS A 131 -37.72 8.29 52.01
N ASN A 132 -38.50 7.71 51.11
CA ASN A 132 -39.96 7.77 51.18
C ASN A 132 -40.54 6.92 52.33
N LYS A 133 -39.96 5.76 52.63
CA LYS A 133 -40.33 4.95 53.81
C LYS A 133 -40.00 5.67 55.12
N ALA A 134 -38.88 6.40 55.17
CA ALA A 134 -38.49 7.19 56.34
C ALA A 134 -39.39 8.43 56.59
N LYS A 135 -40.07 8.95 55.56
CA LYS A 135 -41.02 10.07 55.69
C LYS A 135 -42.44 9.66 56.08
N ARG A 136 -42.76 8.36 56.00
CA ARG A 136 -44.09 7.80 56.28
C ARG A 136 -44.19 7.15 57.67
N LYS A 137 -43.07 7.06 58.39
CA LYS A 137 -43.00 6.75 59.83
C LYS A 137 -42.87 8.07 60.59
#